data_AF-A0AAA9ZAX6-F1
#
_entry.id   AF-A0AAA9ZAX6-F1
#
_cell.length_a   1.000
_cell.length_b   1.000
_cell.length_c   1.000
_cell.angle_alpha   90.00
_cell.angle_beta   90.00
_cell.angle_gamma   90.00
#
_symmetry.space_group_name_H-M   'P 1'
#
loop_
_entity.id
_entity.type
_entity.pdbx_description
1 polymer ?
#
loop_
_entity_poly.entity_id
_entity_poly.type
_entity_poly.pdbx_seq_one_letter_code
_entity_poly.pdbx_strand_id
1 'polypeptide(L)'
;MIQVRGELSVADAVKERNPSLSEVRDRLNQLKELAASFRETQGSIEEKQENPDAIASAHNVRKEFFGMFYRAKDVFEGYLDEFDVGSSVSQRTAVESSDWKEAFYLLIETQRKLLLDQARTTKTVENLAQLSNSAPLDGSQMPNSLPQLAVRLPAINIQPFSGERKQWMTFKDIYVSTIHNRADISDALKMQYLFSYLEGDAKRLVSKFAISGANYQNAWGILIAHFDKKRYTVFSLVHEFLAQSPVTQATPQPLGRLVTTSDEIIQQLDALGNDFTGRDPWLIHLILEKLDKETRASWSQEVVDTENPTFEDLLEFLKKRCEVLETCSAFSKKPVNELKKEAAKPVAEKLKMLHTTVDKKCAKCSSEHNTYQCEDFKNMSVKDRRELVQKAKLCFNCLRPSHSVKSCSSKTVCRNSECKQRHHTLLCPVAKKPDQVVAKKQEEDQSPEVPAKEEGVVVALTAGMEQGDKKSISLLPTAVVKVQQADGGFSSARVLIDSGSQASLPA
;
A
#
# COMPACT_ATOMS: atom_id res chain seq x y z
N MET A 1 4.46 -6.50 -42.70
CA MET A 1 4.87 -6.00 -41.37
C MET A 1 4.24 -4.65 -41.03
N ILE A 2 4.57 -3.56 -41.74
CA ILE A 2 4.04 -2.21 -41.44
C ILE A 2 2.50 -2.18 -41.46
N GLN A 3 1.88 -2.81 -42.46
CA GLN A 3 0.42 -2.88 -42.58
C GLN A 3 -0.24 -3.62 -41.41
N VAL A 4 0.30 -4.79 -40.98
CA VAL A 4 -0.24 -5.51 -39.80
C VAL A 4 -0.07 -4.69 -38.52
N ARG A 5 1.04 -3.96 -38.37
CA ARG A 5 1.23 -3.07 -37.22
C ARG A 5 0.21 -1.93 -37.21
N GLY A 6 -0.14 -1.40 -38.39
CA GLY A 6 -1.22 -0.43 -38.55
C GLY A 6 -2.57 -0.99 -38.13
N GLU A 7 -2.93 -2.18 -38.62
CA GLU A 7 -4.18 -2.85 -38.24
C GLU A 7 -4.23 -3.21 -36.75
N LEU A 8 -3.09 -3.61 -36.16
CA LEU A 8 -3.00 -3.85 -34.72
C LEU A 8 -3.25 -2.58 -33.91
N SER A 9 -2.70 -1.44 -34.33
CA SER A 9 -2.96 -0.15 -33.68
C SER A 9 -4.42 0.28 -33.80
N VAL A 10 -5.08 -0.05 -34.92
CA VAL A 10 -6.52 0.20 -35.09
C VAL A 10 -7.34 -0.75 -34.23
N ALA A 11 -6.94 -2.01 -34.12
CA ALA A 11 -7.57 -3.00 -33.28
C ALA A 11 -7.49 -2.62 -31.79
N ASP A 12 -6.32 -2.22 -31.30
CA ASP A 12 -6.14 -1.77 -29.91
C ASP A 12 -7.05 -0.55 -29.58
N ALA A 13 -7.38 0.29 -30.58
CA ALA A 13 -8.27 1.45 -30.42
C ALA A 13 -9.75 1.17 -30.81
N VAL A 14 -10.14 -0.08 -31.10
CA VAL A 14 -11.46 -0.41 -31.66
C VAL A 14 -12.60 -0.06 -30.70
N LYS A 15 -12.41 -0.29 -29.40
CA LYS A 15 -13.43 0.00 -28.37
C LYS A 15 -13.65 1.50 -28.17
N GLU A 16 -12.60 2.30 -28.26
CA GLU A 16 -12.67 3.76 -28.13
C GLU A 16 -13.28 4.45 -29.36
N ARG A 17 -13.01 3.90 -30.56
CA ARG A 17 -13.52 4.44 -31.82
C ARG A 17 -14.97 4.04 -32.13
N ASN A 18 -15.45 2.97 -31.50
CA ASN A 18 -16.77 2.38 -31.71
C ASN A 18 -17.19 2.28 -33.21
N PRO A 19 -16.36 1.64 -34.06
CA PRO A 19 -16.61 1.52 -35.49
C PRO A 19 -17.79 0.60 -35.80
N SER A 20 -18.34 0.72 -37.02
CA SER A 20 -19.45 -0.15 -37.45
C SER A 20 -19.02 -1.62 -37.55
N LEU A 21 -19.95 -2.56 -37.29
CA LEU A 21 -19.66 -4.00 -37.40
C LEU A 21 -19.22 -4.42 -38.81
N SER A 22 -19.72 -3.74 -39.86
CA SER A 22 -19.26 -3.94 -41.23
C SER A 22 -17.81 -3.52 -41.42
N GLU A 23 -17.41 -2.37 -40.85
CA GLU A 23 -16.03 -1.89 -40.92
C GLU A 23 -15.05 -2.84 -40.22
N VAL A 24 -15.42 -3.33 -39.03
CA VAL A 24 -14.60 -4.31 -38.30
C VAL A 24 -14.47 -5.62 -39.07
N ARG A 25 -15.55 -6.08 -39.72
CA ARG A 25 -15.55 -7.28 -40.55
C ARG A 25 -14.69 -7.11 -41.80
N ASP A 26 -14.75 -5.95 -42.45
CA ASP A 26 -13.92 -5.64 -43.62
C ASP A 26 -12.43 -5.57 -43.26
N ARG A 27 -12.09 -4.95 -42.13
CA ARG A 27 -10.71 -4.93 -41.61
C ARG A 27 -10.20 -6.31 -41.22
N LEU A 28 -11.04 -7.13 -40.59
CA LEU A 28 -10.71 -8.52 -40.27
C LEU A 28 -10.44 -9.34 -41.54
N ASN A 29 -11.21 -9.13 -42.61
CA ASN A 29 -10.98 -9.76 -43.90
C ASN A 29 -9.67 -9.28 -44.53
N GLN A 30 -9.41 -7.97 -44.52
CA GLN A 30 -8.15 -7.40 -45.01
C GLN A 30 -6.94 -7.94 -44.24
N LEU A 31 -7.07 -8.13 -42.92
CA LEU A 31 -6.03 -8.72 -42.08
C LEU A 31 -5.77 -10.20 -42.46
N LYS A 32 -6.84 -10.97 -42.75
CA LYS A 32 -6.75 -12.36 -43.22
C LYS A 32 -6.08 -12.47 -44.60
N GLU A 33 -6.41 -11.57 -45.53
CA GLU A 33 -5.76 -11.49 -46.84
C GLU A 33 -4.27 -11.15 -46.72
N LEU A 34 -3.92 -10.21 -45.84
CA LEU A 34 -2.53 -9.82 -45.58
C LEU A 34 -1.71 -10.98 -45.01
N ALA A 35 -2.31 -11.82 -44.16
CA ALA A 35 -1.67 -13.03 -43.67
C ALA A 35 -1.48 -14.10 -44.76
N ALA A 36 -2.44 -14.24 -45.69
CA ALA A 36 -2.29 -15.15 -46.82
C ALA A 36 -1.14 -14.71 -47.75
N SER A 37 -1.10 -13.43 -48.12
CA SER A 37 -0.03 -12.85 -48.96
C SER A 37 1.35 -12.98 -48.29
N PHE A 38 1.42 -12.81 -46.96
CA PHE A 38 2.67 -12.99 -46.23
C PHE A 38 3.15 -14.45 -46.26
N ARG A 39 2.26 -15.44 -46.11
CA ARG A 39 2.66 -16.86 -46.20
C ARG A 39 3.23 -17.21 -47.57
N GLU A 40 2.61 -16.73 -48.63
CA GLU A 40 3.05 -16.99 -50.01
C GLU A 40 4.43 -16.36 -50.27
N THR A 41 4.60 -15.10 -49.86
CA THR A 41 5.87 -14.39 -50.00
C THR A 41 6.98 -15.05 -49.18
N GLN A 42 6.68 -15.43 -47.93
CA GLN A 42 7.63 -16.09 -47.05
C GLN A 42 8.02 -17.48 -47.55
N GLY A 43 7.06 -18.27 -48.03
CA GLY A 43 7.34 -19.58 -48.66
C GLY A 43 8.25 -19.44 -49.87
N SER A 44 8.01 -18.43 -50.71
CA SER A 44 8.86 -18.12 -51.87
C SER A 44 10.28 -17.69 -51.49
N ILE A 45 10.47 -17.05 -50.33
CA ILE A 45 11.79 -16.67 -49.80
C ILE A 45 12.50 -17.90 -49.22
N GLU A 46 11.80 -18.71 -48.44
CA GLU A 46 12.33 -19.93 -47.82
C GLU A 46 12.75 -20.97 -48.88
N GLU A 47 12.03 -21.08 -50.01
CA GLU A 47 12.36 -21.98 -51.13
C GLU A 47 13.59 -21.54 -51.94
N LYS A 48 13.89 -20.24 -51.98
CA LYS A 48 15.01 -19.67 -52.76
C LYS A 48 16.31 -19.50 -51.97
N GLN A 49 16.30 -19.77 -50.66
CA GLN A 49 17.40 -19.45 -49.76
C GLN A 49 18.15 -20.71 -49.31
N GLU A 50 19.44 -20.82 -49.63
CA GLU A 50 20.29 -21.94 -49.22
C GLU A 50 21.10 -21.66 -47.93
N ASN A 51 21.12 -20.41 -47.45
CA ASN A 51 21.88 -19.98 -46.28
C ASN A 51 21.09 -20.20 -44.96
N PRO A 52 21.58 -21.03 -44.02
CA PRO A 52 20.94 -21.32 -42.73
C PRO A 52 20.63 -20.08 -41.87
N ASP A 53 21.52 -19.09 -41.86
CA ASP A 53 21.35 -17.88 -41.03
C ASP A 53 20.25 -16.97 -41.58
N ALA A 54 20.10 -16.94 -42.90
CA ALA A 54 19.05 -16.18 -43.57
C ALA A 54 17.67 -16.85 -43.40
N ILE A 55 17.62 -18.19 -43.36
CA ILE A 55 16.41 -18.96 -43.01
C ILE A 55 16.01 -18.69 -41.55
N ALA A 56 16.96 -18.68 -40.62
CA ALA A 56 16.71 -18.36 -39.21
C ALA A 56 16.19 -16.92 -39.02
N SER A 57 16.74 -15.95 -39.76
CA SER A 57 16.25 -14.57 -39.77
C SER A 57 14.81 -14.49 -40.31
N ALA A 58 14.53 -15.20 -41.41
CA ALA A 58 13.19 -15.27 -42.00
C ALA A 58 12.18 -15.89 -41.01
N HIS A 59 12.58 -16.91 -40.24
CA HIS A 59 11.76 -17.52 -39.19
C HIS A 59 11.39 -16.52 -38.07
N ASN A 60 12.32 -15.65 -37.67
CA ASN A 60 12.06 -14.62 -36.67
C ASN A 60 11.03 -13.59 -37.17
N VAL A 61 11.18 -13.12 -38.41
CA VAL A 61 10.21 -12.20 -39.04
C VAL A 61 8.83 -12.83 -39.14
N ARG A 62 8.75 -14.12 -39.47
CA ARG A 62 7.51 -14.90 -39.48
C ARG A 62 6.84 -14.92 -38.11
N LYS A 63 7.61 -15.19 -37.06
CA LYS A 63 7.09 -15.21 -35.68
C LYS A 63 6.54 -13.86 -35.25
N GLU A 64 7.26 -12.77 -35.56
CA GLU A 64 6.81 -11.41 -35.25
C GLU A 64 5.54 -11.03 -36.02
N PHE A 65 5.48 -11.33 -37.33
CA PHE A 65 4.30 -11.06 -38.15
C PHE A 65 3.06 -11.75 -37.59
N PHE A 66 3.14 -13.06 -37.33
CA PHE A 66 1.98 -13.82 -36.85
C PHE A 66 1.58 -13.46 -35.43
N GLY A 67 2.54 -13.08 -34.57
CA GLY A 67 2.23 -12.54 -33.24
C GLY A 67 1.36 -11.28 -33.31
N MET A 68 1.71 -10.32 -34.18
CA MET A 68 0.88 -9.13 -34.38
C MET A 68 -0.45 -9.44 -35.05
N PHE A 69 -0.47 -10.36 -36.02
CA PHE A 69 -1.69 -10.80 -36.71
C PHE A 69 -2.71 -11.41 -35.75
N TYR A 70 -2.32 -12.38 -34.93
CA TYR A 70 -3.26 -13.06 -34.02
C TYR A 70 -3.81 -12.09 -32.98
N ARG A 71 -2.96 -11.21 -32.43
CA ARG A 71 -3.42 -10.19 -31.50
C ARG A 71 -4.47 -9.24 -32.12
N ALA A 72 -4.22 -8.74 -33.32
CA ALA A 72 -5.19 -7.87 -34.01
C ALA A 72 -6.48 -8.63 -34.37
N LYS A 73 -6.34 -9.89 -34.80
CA LYS A 73 -7.46 -10.77 -35.15
C LYS A 73 -8.37 -11.04 -33.94
N ASP A 74 -7.77 -11.40 -32.80
CA ASP A 74 -8.51 -11.73 -31.58
C ASP A 74 -9.30 -10.52 -31.05
N VAL A 75 -8.73 -9.31 -31.18
CA VAL A 75 -9.43 -8.07 -30.79
C VAL A 75 -10.61 -7.78 -31.71
N PHE A 76 -10.46 -7.93 -33.03
CA PHE A 76 -11.58 -7.74 -33.96
C PHE A 76 -12.65 -8.83 -33.85
N GLU A 77 -12.27 -10.09 -33.68
CA GLU A 77 -13.22 -11.19 -33.48
C GLU A 77 -13.96 -11.05 -32.14
N GLY A 78 -13.25 -10.73 -31.05
CA GLY A 78 -13.87 -10.45 -29.76
C GLY A 78 -14.85 -9.26 -29.80
N TYR A 79 -14.51 -8.20 -30.55
CA TYR A 79 -15.43 -7.07 -30.75
C TYR A 79 -16.69 -7.49 -31.54
N LEU A 80 -16.58 -8.39 -32.52
CA LEU A 80 -17.76 -8.90 -33.23
C LEU A 80 -18.62 -9.82 -32.35
N ASP A 81 -17.99 -10.66 -31.53
CA ASP A 81 -18.66 -11.60 -30.63
C ASP A 81 -19.43 -10.87 -29.51
N GLU A 82 -18.88 -9.77 -28.96
CA GLU A 82 -19.56 -8.92 -27.98
C GLU A 82 -20.90 -8.37 -28.51
N PHE A 83 -21.04 -8.13 -29.81
CA PHE A 83 -22.27 -7.64 -30.44
C PHE A 83 -23.21 -8.77 -30.93
N ASP A 84 -22.69 -9.97 -31.19
CA ASP A 84 -23.51 -11.12 -31.62
C ASP A 84 -24.27 -11.74 -30.42
N VAL A 85 -23.69 -11.70 -29.22
CA VAL A 85 -24.38 -12.08 -27.97
C VAL A 85 -25.44 -11.03 -27.56
N GLY A 86 -25.32 -9.80 -28.06
CA GLY A 86 -26.23 -8.67 -27.82
C GLY A 86 -27.42 -8.56 -28.76
N SER A 87 -27.66 -9.52 -29.69
CA SER A 87 -28.74 -9.44 -30.69
C SER A 87 -30.18 -9.59 -30.14
N SER A 88 -30.35 -9.45 -28.82
CA SER A 88 -31.63 -9.18 -28.17
C SER A 88 -31.46 -7.93 -27.30
N VAL A 89 -31.41 -6.74 -27.92
CA VAL A 89 -32.07 -5.50 -27.44
C VAL A 89 -31.66 -4.35 -28.37
N SER A 90 -32.65 -3.94 -29.17
CA SER A 90 -32.96 -2.57 -29.58
C SER A 90 -31.87 -1.72 -30.24
N GLN A 91 -31.91 -1.75 -31.58
CA GLN A 91 -32.01 -0.57 -32.45
C GLN A 91 -32.15 0.77 -31.68
N ARG A 92 -31.09 1.59 -31.67
CA ARG A 92 -31.21 3.04 -31.44
C ARG A 92 -30.60 3.81 -32.60
N THR A 93 -31.50 4.52 -33.24
CA THR A 93 -31.35 5.46 -34.35
C THR A 93 -30.38 6.59 -34.04
N ALA A 94 -29.63 6.96 -35.07
CA ALA A 94 -28.83 8.17 -35.16
C ALA A 94 -29.65 9.44 -34.87
N VAL A 95 -29.03 10.38 -34.14
CA VAL A 95 -29.30 11.82 -34.25
C VAL A 95 -27.93 12.52 -34.33
N GLU A 96 -27.73 13.26 -35.41
CA GLU A 96 -26.56 14.05 -35.72
C GLU A 96 -26.33 15.18 -34.69
N SER A 97 -25.07 15.44 -34.34
CA SER A 97 -24.65 16.75 -33.85
C SER A 97 -23.36 17.17 -34.57
N SER A 98 -23.48 18.31 -35.24
CA SER A 98 -22.62 18.86 -36.28
C SER A 98 -21.40 19.61 -35.73
N ASP A 99 -20.66 19.05 -34.77
CA ASP A 99 -19.57 19.79 -34.08
C ASP A 99 -18.16 19.21 -34.35
N TRP A 100 -18.06 17.94 -34.75
CA TRP A 100 -16.75 17.30 -34.95
C TRP A 100 -16.04 17.72 -36.23
N LYS A 101 -16.79 18.19 -37.25
CA LYS A 101 -16.18 18.69 -38.49
C LYS A 101 -15.44 20.00 -38.22
N GLU A 102 -16.01 20.92 -37.44
CA GLU A 102 -15.33 22.16 -37.07
C GLU A 102 -14.13 21.91 -36.14
N ALA A 103 -14.26 20.99 -35.17
CA ALA A 103 -13.13 20.56 -34.35
C ALA A 103 -12.01 19.90 -35.18
N PHE A 104 -12.36 19.10 -36.18
CA PHE A 104 -11.41 18.46 -37.09
C PHE A 104 -10.73 19.47 -38.02
N TYR A 105 -11.48 20.43 -38.57
CA TYR A 105 -10.90 21.53 -39.36
C TYR A 105 -9.97 22.41 -38.51
N LEU A 106 -10.33 22.69 -37.25
CA LEU A 106 -9.45 23.43 -36.33
C LEU A 106 -8.17 22.65 -36.01
N LEU A 107 -8.26 21.33 -35.85
CA LEU A 107 -7.11 20.45 -35.59
C LEU A 107 -6.17 20.37 -36.80
N ILE A 108 -6.72 20.23 -38.00
CA ILE A 108 -5.95 20.25 -39.26
C ILE A 108 -5.28 21.62 -39.46
N GLU A 109 -6.00 22.72 -39.19
CA GLU A 109 -5.47 24.07 -39.35
C GLU A 109 -4.38 24.39 -38.32
N THR A 110 -4.51 23.90 -37.08
CA THR A 110 -3.49 24.03 -36.04
C THR A 110 -2.26 23.17 -36.32
N GLN A 111 -2.43 21.93 -36.78
CA GLN A 111 -1.31 21.09 -37.23
C GLN A 111 -0.61 21.70 -38.45
N ARG A 112 -1.36 22.26 -39.41
CA ARG A 112 -0.80 22.95 -40.57
C ARG A 112 -0.01 24.19 -40.16
N LYS A 113 -0.52 25.00 -39.22
CA LYS A 113 0.22 26.15 -38.66
C LYS A 113 1.49 25.72 -37.93
N LEU A 114 1.44 24.63 -37.16
CA LEU A 114 2.61 24.09 -36.45
C LEU A 114 3.69 23.59 -37.42
N LEU A 115 3.28 22.88 -38.49
CA LEU A 115 4.19 22.43 -39.54
C LEU A 115 4.79 23.60 -40.34
N LEU A 116 4.01 24.65 -40.59
CA LEU A 116 4.51 25.86 -41.24
C LEU A 116 5.47 26.64 -40.33
N ASP A 117 5.26 26.64 -39.02
CA ASP A 117 6.15 27.27 -38.04
C ASP A 117 7.45 26.47 -37.85
N GLN A 118 7.37 25.14 -37.89
CA GLN A 118 8.53 24.23 -37.97
C GLN A 118 9.31 24.42 -39.28
N ALA A 119 8.63 24.66 -40.41
CA ALA A 119 9.26 24.97 -41.69
C ALA A 119 9.90 26.37 -41.73
N ARG A 120 9.34 27.34 -40.99
CA ARG A 120 9.91 28.68 -40.83
C ARG A 120 11.14 28.67 -39.93
N THR A 121 11.09 27.91 -38.83
CA THR A 121 12.21 27.74 -37.91
C THR A 121 13.39 27.01 -38.56
N THR A 122 13.13 25.98 -39.37
CA THR A 122 14.18 25.32 -40.19
C THR A 122 14.77 26.27 -41.22
N LYS A 123 13.97 27.09 -41.91
CA LYS A 123 14.49 28.13 -42.82
C LYS A 123 15.30 29.23 -42.12
N THR A 124 14.94 29.62 -40.89
CA THR A 124 15.76 30.55 -40.11
C THR A 124 17.07 29.92 -39.64
N VAL A 125 17.09 28.63 -39.32
CA VAL A 125 18.32 27.90 -38.97
C VAL A 125 19.21 27.71 -40.21
N GLU A 126 18.63 27.45 -41.38
CA GLU A 126 19.38 27.40 -42.65
C GLU A 126 19.93 28.76 -43.06
N ASN A 127 19.18 29.86 -42.89
CA ASN A 127 19.67 31.21 -43.16
C ASN A 127 20.76 31.64 -42.15
N LEU A 128 20.67 31.22 -40.88
CA LEU A 128 21.72 31.45 -39.87
C LEU A 128 22.99 30.61 -40.17
N ALA A 129 22.84 29.41 -40.73
CA ALA A 129 23.96 28.58 -41.20
C ALA A 129 24.61 29.11 -42.50
N GLN A 130 23.89 29.88 -43.31
CA GLN A 130 24.45 30.54 -44.50
C GLN A 130 25.16 31.86 -44.16
N LEU A 131 24.70 32.58 -43.13
CA LEU A 131 25.36 33.79 -42.61
C LEU A 131 26.69 33.50 -41.88
N SER A 132 26.95 32.25 -41.48
CA SER A 132 28.26 31.86 -40.90
C SER A 132 29.31 31.48 -41.94
N ASN A 133 28.99 31.47 -43.24
CA ASN A 133 29.86 30.94 -44.30
C ASN A 133 30.36 31.99 -45.33
N SER A 134 30.40 33.27 -44.98
CA SER A 134 30.99 34.30 -45.87
C SER A 134 32.09 35.12 -45.20
N ALA A 135 33.33 34.64 -45.24
CA ALA A 135 34.53 35.43 -45.58
C ALA A 135 35.77 34.52 -45.79
N PRO A 136 36.68 34.82 -46.75
CA PRO A 136 37.73 33.90 -47.21
C PRO A 136 39.15 34.21 -46.66
N LEU A 137 39.94 33.14 -46.53
CA LEU A 137 41.41 33.00 -46.66
C LEU A 137 42.33 33.77 -45.69
N ASP A 138 43.11 33.05 -44.87
CA ASP A 138 44.53 32.74 -45.17
C ASP A 138 45.18 31.79 -44.13
N GLY A 139 46.16 30.98 -44.58
CA GLY A 139 47.29 30.50 -43.74
C GLY A 139 47.10 29.32 -42.77
N SER A 140 47.33 28.10 -43.27
CA SER A 140 48.00 26.95 -42.62
C SER A 140 48.01 26.83 -41.08
N GLN A 141 47.30 25.83 -40.54
CA GLN A 141 47.81 24.77 -39.64
C GLN A 141 46.63 23.94 -39.09
N MET A 142 46.79 22.60 -39.08
CA MET A 142 45.88 21.67 -38.41
C MET A 142 45.88 21.92 -36.91
N PRO A 143 44.72 21.85 -36.24
CA PRO A 143 44.64 20.92 -35.12
C PRO A 143 43.36 20.07 -35.11
N ASN A 144 43.59 18.80 -34.78
CA ASN A 144 42.59 17.83 -34.35
C ASN A 144 41.74 18.35 -33.17
N SER A 145 40.55 17.76 -33.06
CA SER A 145 39.65 17.69 -31.88
C SER A 145 38.56 18.77 -31.82
N LEU A 146 37.32 18.36 -32.10
CA LEU A 146 36.12 19.04 -31.61
C LEU A 146 36.17 19.09 -30.07
N PRO A 147 35.93 20.25 -29.42
CA PRO A 147 35.80 20.30 -27.98
C PRO A 147 34.48 19.64 -27.60
N GLN A 148 34.54 18.37 -27.21
CA GLN A 148 33.44 17.71 -26.53
C GLN A 148 33.20 18.51 -25.25
N LEU A 149 32.05 19.17 -25.17
CA LEU A 149 31.62 19.92 -23.98
C LEU A 149 31.45 18.90 -22.85
N ALA A 150 32.54 18.62 -22.13
CA ALA A 150 32.59 17.66 -21.05
C ALA A 150 31.91 18.29 -19.84
N VAL A 151 30.58 18.22 -19.83
CA VAL A 151 29.80 18.32 -18.60
C VAL A 151 30.28 17.16 -17.72
N ARG A 152 31.15 17.46 -16.74
CA ARG A 152 31.59 16.47 -15.75
C ARG A 152 30.42 16.18 -14.82
N LEU A 153 29.61 15.21 -15.21
CA LEU A 153 28.65 14.57 -14.32
C LEU A 153 29.41 14.03 -13.09
N PRO A 154 28.82 14.07 -11.88
CA PRO A 154 29.40 13.45 -10.71
C PRO A 154 29.80 12.00 -11.01
N ALA A 155 30.97 11.58 -10.52
CA ALA A 155 31.44 10.21 -10.72
C ALA A 155 30.43 9.24 -10.09
N ILE A 156 29.94 8.28 -10.89
CA ILE A 156 29.03 7.24 -10.41
C ILE A 156 29.78 6.40 -9.37
N ASN A 157 29.32 6.44 -8.12
CA ASN A 157 29.90 5.66 -7.05
C ASN A 157 29.23 4.29 -6.97
N ILE A 158 29.98 3.22 -7.28
CA ILE A 158 29.51 1.85 -7.18
C ILE A 158 29.57 1.44 -5.70
N GLN A 159 28.41 1.19 -5.10
CA GLN A 159 28.34 0.67 -3.74
C GLN A 159 28.85 -0.78 -3.69
N PRO A 160 29.59 -1.19 -2.65
CA PRO A 160 29.99 -2.58 -2.47
C PRO A 160 28.76 -3.50 -2.36
N PHE A 161 28.81 -4.64 -3.02
CA PHE A 161 27.74 -5.63 -3.02
C PHE A 161 28.08 -6.79 -2.08
N SER A 162 27.35 -6.90 -0.98
CA SER A 162 27.54 -7.91 0.06
C SER A 162 26.86 -9.25 -0.23
N GLY A 163 25.92 -9.29 -1.18
CA GLY A 163 25.11 -10.48 -1.51
C GLY A 163 23.60 -10.32 -1.28
N GLU A 164 23.11 -9.16 -0.87
CA GLU A 164 21.67 -8.93 -0.70
C GLU A 164 20.95 -8.89 -2.06
N ARG A 165 20.07 -9.88 -2.32
CA ARG A 165 19.38 -10.00 -3.62
C ARG A 165 18.57 -8.76 -4.02
N LYS A 166 18.00 -8.01 -3.06
CA LYS A 166 17.27 -6.77 -3.37
C LYS A 166 18.15 -5.73 -4.05
N GLN A 167 19.44 -5.70 -3.72
CA GLN A 167 20.42 -4.75 -4.25
C GLN A 167 21.09 -5.24 -5.54
N TRP A 168 20.87 -6.51 -5.92
CA TRP A 168 21.55 -7.13 -7.06
C TRP A 168 21.25 -6.43 -8.39
N MET A 169 19.98 -6.08 -8.66
CA MET A 169 19.62 -5.42 -9.92
C MET A 169 20.33 -4.07 -10.06
N THR A 170 20.27 -3.24 -9.02
CA THR A 170 20.95 -1.94 -8.98
C THR A 170 22.46 -2.07 -9.16
N PHE A 171 23.09 -3.01 -8.43
CA PHE A 171 24.52 -3.27 -8.57
C PHE A 171 24.87 -3.75 -9.98
N LYS A 172 24.13 -4.70 -10.52
CA LYS A 172 24.36 -5.28 -11.85
C LYS A 172 24.26 -4.20 -12.92
N ASP A 173 23.22 -3.38 -12.93
CA ASP A 173 23.01 -2.37 -13.97
C ASP A 173 24.07 -1.27 -13.93
N ILE A 174 24.44 -0.82 -12.73
CA ILE A 174 25.53 0.14 -12.53
C ILE A 174 26.86 -0.47 -12.96
N TYR A 175 27.20 -1.69 -12.51
CA TYR A 175 28.46 -2.34 -12.84
C TYR A 175 28.56 -2.66 -14.34
N VAL A 176 27.44 -3.06 -14.96
CA VAL A 176 27.40 -3.37 -16.40
C VAL A 176 27.64 -2.12 -17.25
N SER A 177 26.97 -1.01 -16.91
CA SER A 177 27.12 0.26 -17.61
C SER A 177 28.47 0.94 -17.39
N THR A 178 29.08 0.75 -16.21
CA THR A 178 30.34 1.44 -15.85
C THR A 178 31.61 0.64 -16.14
N ILE A 179 31.58 -0.70 -16.07
CA ILE A 179 32.78 -1.56 -16.15
C ILE A 179 32.62 -2.71 -17.15
N HIS A 180 31.51 -3.46 -17.13
CA HIS A 180 31.37 -4.67 -17.96
C HIS A 180 31.38 -4.37 -19.47
N ASN A 181 30.60 -3.38 -19.90
CA ASN A 181 30.42 -3.00 -21.31
C ASN A 181 31.59 -2.19 -21.89
N ARG A 182 32.54 -1.79 -21.05
CA ARG A 182 33.73 -1.04 -21.47
C ARG A 182 34.72 -1.95 -22.18
N ALA A 183 34.97 -1.68 -23.46
CA ALA A 183 35.93 -2.40 -24.30
C ALA A 183 37.39 -1.96 -24.05
N ASP A 184 37.59 -0.81 -23.40
CA ASP A 184 38.90 -0.25 -23.07
C ASP A 184 39.55 -0.89 -21.82
N ILE A 185 38.81 -1.69 -21.06
CA ILE A 185 39.27 -2.38 -19.85
C ILE A 185 39.47 -3.86 -20.17
N SER A 186 40.63 -4.42 -19.83
CA SER A 186 40.91 -5.85 -19.99
C SER A 186 40.13 -6.70 -18.98
N ASP A 187 39.81 -7.94 -19.34
CA ASP A 187 39.06 -8.86 -18.46
C ASP A 187 39.78 -9.12 -17.13
N ALA A 188 41.11 -9.09 -17.09
CA ALA A 188 41.89 -9.20 -15.86
C ALA A 188 41.65 -8.00 -14.92
N LEU A 189 41.58 -6.80 -15.48
CA LEU A 189 41.30 -5.58 -14.72
C LEU A 189 39.82 -5.50 -14.31
N LYS A 190 38.89 -5.97 -15.17
CA LYS A 190 37.48 -6.14 -14.80
C LYS A 190 37.31 -7.09 -13.62
N MET A 191 38.05 -8.20 -13.60
CA MET A 191 38.06 -9.15 -12.48
C MET A 191 38.58 -8.50 -11.19
N GLN A 192 39.63 -7.70 -11.26
CA GLN A 192 40.15 -6.98 -10.09
C GLN A 192 39.11 -5.98 -9.54
N TYR A 193 38.47 -5.20 -10.42
CA TYR A 193 37.39 -4.30 -10.01
C TYR A 193 36.17 -5.05 -9.47
N LEU A 194 35.80 -6.18 -10.07
CA LEU A 194 34.73 -7.03 -9.55
C LEU A 194 35.02 -7.43 -8.10
N PHE A 195 36.23 -7.90 -7.80
CA PHE A 195 36.62 -8.29 -6.45
C PHE A 195 36.69 -7.12 -5.45
N SER A 196 36.97 -5.89 -5.89
CA SER A 196 36.98 -4.73 -5.01
C SER A 196 35.57 -4.26 -4.63
N TYR A 197 34.59 -4.47 -5.50
CA TYR A 197 33.20 -4.10 -5.25
C TYR A 197 32.35 -5.24 -4.68
N LEU A 198 32.91 -6.44 -4.48
CA LEU A 198 32.22 -7.56 -3.84
C LEU A 198 32.65 -7.71 -2.38
N GLU A 199 31.67 -7.90 -1.52
CA GLU A 199 31.83 -8.15 -0.09
C GLU A 199 31.01 -9.37 0.35
N GLY A 200 31.22 -9.80 1.59
CA GLY A 200 30.41 -10.84 2.24
C GLY A 200 30.22 -12.12 1.42
N ASP A 201 28.96 -12.51 1.27
CA ASP A 201 28.53 -13.74 0.62
C ASP A 201 28.81 -13.72 -0.88
N ALA A 202 28.69 -12.55 -1.53
CA ALA A 202 28.98 -12.41 -2.95
C ALA A 202 30.47 -12.61 -3.24
N LYS A 203 31.35 -12.07 -2.38
CA LYS A 203 32.80 -12.29 -2.49
C LYS A 203 33.18 -13.75 -2.23
N ARG A 204 32.59 -14.39 -1.21
CA ARG A 204 32.82 -15.81 -0.89
C ARG A 204 32.45 -16.74 -2.06
N LEU A 205 31.45 -16.37 -2.86
CA LEU A 205 31.01 -17.15 -4.01
C LEU A 205 32.10 -17.23 -5.10
N VAL A 206 32.78 -16.10 -5.35
CA VAL A 206 33.79 -15.97 -6.41
C VAL A 206 35.22 -16.11 -5.91
N SER A 207 35.46 -16.15 -4.59
CA SER A 207 36.81 -16.22 -4.00
C SER A 207 37.61 -17.48 -4.37
N LYS A 208 36.97 -18.48 -4.97
CA LYS A 208 37.63 -19.70 -5.50
C LYS A 208 38.40 -19.44 -6.79
N PHE A 209 38.13 -18.34 -7.49
CA PHE A 209 38.80 -17.98 -8.73
C PHE A 209 40.04 -17.12 -8.44
N ALA A 210 41.15 -17.44 -9.11
CA ALA A 210 42.30 -16.54 -9.16
C ALA A 210 41.95 -15.28 -9.97
N ILE A 211 42.52 -14.14 -9.59
CA ILE A 211 42.38 -12.85 -10.31
C ILE A 211 43.10 -13.00 -11.65
N SER A 212 42.35 -13.40 -12.68
CA SER A 212 42.82 -13.60 -14.05
C SER A 212 41.67 -13.32 -15.00
N GLY A 213 41.99 -12.75 -16.18
CA GLY A 213 40.99 -12.43 -17.20
C GLY A 213 40.25 -13.66 -17.70
N ALA A 214 40.91 -14.81 -17.77
CA ALA A 214 40.28 -16.08 -18.18
C ALA A 214 39.12 -16.51 -17.24
N ASN A 215 39.16 -16.08 -15.98
CA ASN A 215 38.16 -16.43 -14.98
C ASN A 215 37.04 -15.39 -14.85
N TYR A 216 37.17 -14.22 -15.49
CA TYR A 216 36.21 -13.12 -15.34
C TYR A 216 34.80 -13.52 -15.79
N GLN A 217 34.68 -14.07 -17.00
CA GLN A 217 33.39 -14.50 -17.55
C GLN A 217 32.73 -15.58 -16.70
N ASN A 218 33.53 -16.51 -16.17
CA ASN A 218 33.04 -17.57 -15.28
C ASN A 218 32.56 -17.01 -13.93
N ALA A 219 33.35 -16.13 -13.30
CA ALA A 219 33.00 -15.50 -12.04
C ALA A 219 31.74 -14.63 -12.17
N TRP A 220 31.64 -13.84 -13.25
CA TRP A 220 30.46 -13.04 -13.56
C TRP A 220 29.23 -13.91 -13.82
N GLY A 221 29.37 -14.98 -14.61
CA GLY A 221 28.30 -15.94 -14.88
C GLY A 221 27.79 -16.63 -13.61
N ILE A 222 28.66 -16.95 -12.66
CA ILE A 222 28.28 -17.55 -11.37
C ILE A 222 27.50 -16.56 -10.50
N LEU A 223 27.89 -15.29 -10.48
CA LEU A 223 27.14 -14.24 -9.75
C LEU A 223 25.74 -14.07 -10.36
N ILE A 224 25.63 -13.99 -11.68
CA ILE A 224 24.35 -13.95 -12.39
C ILE A 224 23.51 -15.19 -12.04
N ALA A 225 24.06 -16.39 -12.19
CA ALA A 225 23.33 -17.63 -11.92
C ALA A 225 22.84 -17.73 -10.46
N HIS A 226 23.56 -17.14 -9.50
CA HIS A 226 23.23 -17.20 -8.08
C HIS A 226 22.26 -16.10 -7.62
N PHE A 227 22.46 -14.86 -8.09
CA PHE A 227 21.75 -13.67 -7.63
C PHE A 227 20.68 -13.17 -8.61
N ASP A 228 20.82 -13.40 -9.91
CA ASP A 228 19.87 -12.97 -10.96
C ASP A 228 18.69 -13.92 -11.12
N LYS A 229 18.03 -14.22 -10.01
CA LYS A 229 16.90 -15.17 -9.97
C LYS A 229 15.59 -14.41 -9.78
N LYS A 230 15.01 -13.93 -10.90
CA LYS A 230 13.74 -13.19 -10.95
C LYS A 230 12.63 -13.78 -10.06
N ARG A 231 12.53 -15.12 -10.01
CA ARG A 231 11.54 -15.84 -9.18
C ARG A 231 11.55 -15.45 -7.70
N TYR A 232 12.73 -15.19 -7.11
CA TYR A 232 12.82 -14.84 -5.69
C TYR A 232 12.37 -13.40 -5.45
N THR A 233 12.64 -12.49 -6.38
CA THR A 233 12.12 -11.13 -6.34
C THR A 233 10.60 -11.15 -6.40
N VAL A 234 10.02 -11.92 -7.33
CA VAL A 234 8.57 -12.13 -7.43
C VAL A 234 8.00 -12.66 -6.11
N PHE A 235 8.58 -13.73 -5.54
CA PHE A 235 8.11 -14.28 -4.27
C PHE A 235 8.23 -13.29 -3.10
N SER A 236 9.29 -12.48 -3.06
CA SER A 236 9.45 -11.44 -2.05
C SER A 236 8.35 -10.38 -2.18
N LEU A 237 8.07 -9.92 -3.39
CA LEU A 237 7.05 -8.90 -3.68
C LEU A 237 5.64 -9.43 -3.35
N VAL A 238 5.33 -10.66 -3.74
CA VAL A 238 4.06 -11.32 -3.40
C VAL A 238 3.92 -11.48 -1.89
N HIS A 239 4.98 -11.91 -1.20
CA HIS A 239 4.97 -12.02 0.27
C HIS A 239 4.72 -10.65 0.93
N GLU A 240 5.37 -9.59 0.43
CA GLU A 240 5.18 -8.22 0.92
C GLU A 240 3.73 -7.74 0.74
N PHE A 241 3.13 -8.01 -0.42
CA PHE A 241 1.73 -7.70 -0.71
C PHE A 241 0.78 -8.42 0.27
N LEU A 242 1.00 -9.71 0.47
CA LEU A 242 0.21 -10.52 1.39
C LEU A 242 0.41 -10.13 2.86
N ALA A 243 1.60 -9.62 3.23
CA ALA A 243 1.92 -9.22 4.60
C ALA A 243 1.37 -7.83 4.99
N GLN A 244 0.84 -7.04 4.05
CA GLN A 244 0.26 -5.73 4.39
C GLN A 244 -0.84 -5.84 5.46
N SER A 245 -0.84 -4.94 6.44
CA SER A 245 -1.78 -4.98 7.57
C SER A 245 -3.22 -4.62 7.15
N PRO A 246 -4.26 -5.28 7.72
CA PRO A 246 -5.64 -4.95 7.43
C PRO A 246 -6.02 -3.57 8.01
N VAL A 247 -6.74 -2.79 7.21
CA VAL A 247 -7.35 -1.51 7.55
C VAL A 247 -8.69 -1.79 8.21
N THR A 248 -8.69 -1.85 9.55
CA THR A 248 -9.89 -2.20 10.34
C THR A 248 -10.85 -1.04 10.56
N GLN A 249 -10.40 0.20 10.33
CA GLN A 249 -11.20 1.42 10.46
C GLN A 249 -10.92 2.33 9.26
N ALA A 250 -11.97 3.01 8.78
CA ALA A 250 -11.93 3.98 7.68
C ALA A 250 -11.13 5.23 8.10
N THR A 251 -9.81 5.07 8.17
CA THR A 251 -8.85 6.10 8.55
C THR A 251 -7.95 6.36 7.34
N PRO A 252 -7.68 7.64 6.98
CA PRO A 252 -6.96 7.94 5.74
C PRO A 252 -5.53 7.40 5.73
N GLN A 253 -4.84 7.47 6.87
CA GLN A 253 -3.42 7.12 6.97
C GLN A 253 -3.11 5.63 6.73
N PRO A 254 -3.80 4.66 7.36
CA PRO A 254 -3.62 3.24 7.05
C PRO A 254 -4.08 2.86 5.64
N LEU A 255 -5.17 3.47 5.16
CA LEU A 255 -5.68 3.21 3.81
C LEU A 255 -4.69 3.69 2.74
N GLY A 256 -4.16 4.90 2.89
CA GLY A 256 -3.15 5.45 1.98
C GLY A 256 -1.90 4.58 1.91
N ARG A 257 -1.38 4.12 3.06
CA ARG A 257 -0.23 3.19 3.08
C ARG A 257 -0.54 1.87 2.38
N LEU A 258 -1.72 1.30 2.59
CA LEU A 258 -2.13 0.07 1.90
C LEU A 258 -2.09 0.28 0.38
N VAL A 259 -2.72 1.36 -0.11
CA VAL A 259 -2.79 1.71 -1.53
C VAL A 259 -1.40 1.94 -2.12
N THR A 260 -0.58 2.79 -1.50
CA THR A 260 0.77 3.12 -2.01
C THR A 260 1.65 1.87 -2.10
N THR A 261 1.70 1.06 -1.05
CA THR A 261 2.53 -0.16 -1.06
C THR A 261 1.99 -1.19 -2.06
N SER A 262 0.67 -1.31 -2.22
CA SER A 262 0.11 -2.21 -3.23
C SER A 262 0.47 -1.74 -4.65
N ASP A 263 0.31 -0.45 -4.95
CA ASP A 263 0.67 0.16 -6.24
C ASP A 263 2.16 -0.04 -6.56
N GLU A 264 3.05 0.27 -5.61
CA GLU A 264 4.50 0.08 -5.75
C GLU A 264 4.91 -1.37 -6.05
N ILE A 265 4.25 -2.34 -5.41
CA ILE A 265 4.53 -3.77 -5.64
C ILE A 265 4.07 -4.20 -7.04
N ILE A 266 2.89 -3.76 -7.46
CA ILE A 266 2.34 -4.09 -8.79
C ILE A 266 3.24 -3.50 -9.88
N GLN A 267 3.65 -2.23 -9.75
CA GLN A 267 4.60 -1.60 -10.68
C GLN A 267 5.95 -2.33 -10.73
N GLN A 268 6.49 -2.78 -9.59
CA GLN A 268 7.72 -3.56 -9.55
C GLN A 268 7.56 -4.93 -10.23
N LEU A 269 6.40 -5.58 -10.09
CA LEU A 269 6.12 -6.84 -10.77
C LEU A 269 6.01 -6.63 -12.29
N ASP A 270 5.38 -5.56 -12.74
CA ASP A 270 5.27 -5.24 -14.18
C ASP A 270 6.64 -4.91 -14.78
N ALA A 271 7.50 -4.20 -14.05
CA ALA A 271 8.88 -3.90 -14.46
C ALA A 271 9.77 -5.17 -14.61
N LEU A 272 9.43 -6.28 -13.93
CA LEU A 272 10.17 -7.55 -14.07
C LEU A 272 9.81 -8.32 -15.36
N GLY A 273 8.69 -7.96 -15.99
CA GLY A 273 8.17 -8.51 -17.25
C GLY A 273 6.65 -8.71 -17.21
N ASN A 274 6.01 -8.65 -18.39
CA ASN A 274 4.55 -8.67 -18.54
C ASN A 274 3.92 -10.08 -18.48
N ASP A 275 4.56 -11.04 -17.80
CA ASP A 275 4.11 -12.44 -17.79
C ASP A 275 2.93 -12.71 -16.83
N PHE A 276 2.44 -11.69 -16.11
CA PHE A 276 1.46 -11.83 -15.02
C PHE A 276 0.06 -11.32 -15.36
N THR A 277 -0.39 -11.50 -16.60
CA THR A 277 -1.73 -11.11 -17.05
C THR A 277 -2.84 -11.93 -16.35
N GLY A 278 -3.97 -11.31 -16.01
CA GLY A 278 -5.14 -12.00 -15.44
C GLY A 278 -5.13 -12.17 -13.91
N ARG A 279 -4.26 -11.43 -13.21
CA ARG A 279 -4.14 -11.44 -11.74
C ARG A 279 -5.19 -10.61 -11.01
N ASP A 280 -5.86 -9.69 -11.71
CA ASP A 280 -6.72 -8.66 -11.12
C ASP A 280 -7.82 -9.19 -10.21
N PRO A 281 -8.59 -10.24 -10.57
CA PRO A 281 -9.64 -10.75 -9.68
C PRO A 281 -9.08 -11.20 -8.31
N TRP A 282 -7.89 -11.80 -8.31
CA TRP A 282 -7.22 -12.26 -7.10
C TRP A 282 -6.67 -11.08 -6.29
N LEU A 283 -6.03 -10.12 -6.94
CA LEU A 283 -5.49 -8.93 -6.28
C LEU A 283 -6.60 -8.09 -5.64
N ILE A 284 -7.72 -7.90 -6.35
CA ILE A 284 -8.91 -7.22 -5.85
C ILE A 284 -9.41 -7.95 -4.61
N HIS A 285 -9.66 -9.26 -4.70
CA HIS A 285 -10.16 -10.05 -3.57
C HIS A 285 -9.26 -9.93 -2.33
N LEU A 286 -7.94 -10.08 -2.51
CA LEU A 286 -6.95 -10.00 -1.43
C LEU A 286 -6.91 -8.62 -0.76
N ILE A 287 -7.04 -7.53 -1.54
CA ILE A 287 -7.11 -6.19 -0.96
C ILE A 287 -8.45 -5.97 -0.26
N LEU A 288 -9.57 -6.43 -0.83
CA LEU A 288 -10.88 -6.30 -0.19
C LEU A 288 -10.93 -6.98 1.18
N GLU A 289 -10.28 -8.15 1.36
CA GLU A 289 -10.16 -8.80 2.68
C GLU A 289 -9.44 -7.93 3.73
N LYS A 290 -8.56 -7.03 3.27
CA LYS A 290 -7.81 -6.09 4.12
C LYS A 290 -8.57 -4.79 4.38
N LEU A 291 -9.71 -4.56 3.77
CA LEU A 291 -10.47 -3.32 3.93
C LEU A 291 -11.59 -3.41 4.96
N ASP A 292 -11.91 -2.26 5.55
CA ASP A 292 -13.03 -2.12 6.46
C ASP A 292 -14.38 -2.33 5.73
N LYS A 293 -15.45 -2.55 6.50
CA LYS A 293 -16.77 -2.86 5.93
C LYS A 293 -17.37 -1.71 5.13
N GLU A 294 -17.10 -0.47 5.53
CA GLU A 294 -17.67 0.72 4.89
C GLU A 294 -17.02 0.96 3.53
N THR A 295 -15.69 0.86 3.48
CA THR A 295 -14.94 0.99 2.22
C THR A 295 -15.28 -0.14 1.25
N ARG A 296 -15.44 -1.39 1.72
CA ARG A 296 -15.91 -2.50 0.88
C ARG A 296 -17.31 -2.27 0.30
N ALA A 297 -18.25 -1.80 1.12
CA ALA A 297 -19.61 -1.52 0.65
C ALA A 297 -19.61 -0.40 -0.40
N SER A 298 -18.79 0.63 -0.20
CA SER A 298 -18.62 1.72 -1.15
C SER A 298 -18.02 1.24 -2.47
N TRP A 299 -17.00 0.38 -2.43
CA TRP A 299 -16.44 -0.25 -3.63
C TRP A 299 -17.49 -1.07 -4.38
N SER A 300 -18.24 -1.93 -3.66
CA SER A 300 -19.31 -2.73 -4.26
C SER A 300 -20.40 -1.89 -4.91
N GLN A 301 -20.60 -0.65 -4.47
CA GLN A 301 -21.54 0.29 -5.09
C GLN A 301 -20.95 0.94 -6.35
N GLU A 302 -19.65 1.23 -6.38
CA GLU A 302 -18.97 1.81 -7.54
C GLU A 302 -18.93 0.85 -8.73
N VAL A 303 -18.70 -0.44 -8.48
CA VAL A 303 -18.53 -1.46 -9.54
C VAL A 303 -19.79 -2.25 -9.87
N VAL A 304 -20.98 -1.80 -9.45
CA VAL A 304 -22.25 -2.52 -9.72
C VAL A 304 -22.46 -2.77 -11.21
N ASP A 305 -22.12 -1.79 -12.04
CA ASP A 305 -22.33 -1.83 -13.49
C ASP A 305 -21.10 -2.35 -14.26
N THR A 306 -20.03 -2.73 -13.56
CA THR A 306 -18.77 -3.17 -14.15
C THR A 306 -18.58 -4.68 -13.95
N GLU A 307 -18.73 -5.46 -15.02
CA GLU A 307 -18.62 -6.93 -14.94
C GLU A 307 -17.20 -7.41 -14.56
N ASN A 308 -16.17 -6.76 -15.12
CA ASN A 308 -14.76 -7.14 -14.93
C ASN A 308 -13.91 -5.95 -14.48
N PRO A 309 -14.00 -5.54 -13.19
CA PRO A 309 -13.16 -4.48 -12.66
C PRO A 309 -11.69 -4.90 -12.65
N THR A 310 -10.81 -3.98 -13.03
CA THR A 310 -9.36 -4.15 -13.00
C THR A 310 -8.79 -3.79 -11.62
N PHE A 311 -7.56 -4.22 -11.35
CA PHE A 311 -6.89 -3.81 -10.11
C PHE A 311 -6.59 -2.29 -10.10
N GLU A 312 -6.40 -1.70 -11.28
CA GLU A 312 -6.20 -0.27 -11.45
C GLU A 312 -7.46 0.52 -11.07
N ASP A 313 -8.65 0.05 -11.46
CA ASP A 313 -9.93 0.64 -11.04
C ASP A 313 -10.06 0.67 -9.51
N LEU A 314 -9.66 -0.43 -8.84
CA LEU A 314 -9.68 -0.51 -7.38
C LEU A 314 -8.69 0.48 -6.77
N LEU A 315 -7.46 0.58 -7.29
CA LEU A 315 -6.49 1.55 -6.80
C LEU A 315 -6.98 2.98 -6.96
N GLU A 316 -7.58 3.34 -8.11
CA GLU A 316 -8.12 4.67 -8.34
C GLU A 316 -9.26 4.99 -7.36
N PHE A 317 -10.19 4.05 -7.17
CA PHE A 317 -11.24 4.18 -6.17
C PHE A 317 -10.68 4.39 -4.75
N LEU A 318 -9.68 3.59 -4.35
CA LEU A 318 -9.12 3.70 -3.00
C LEU A 318 -8.34 5.01 -2.81
N LYS A 319 -7.67 5.52 -3.85
CA LYS A 319 -7.05 6.86 -3.85
C LYS A 319 -8.12 7.94 -3.63
N LYS A 320 -9.22 7.92 -4.39
CA LYS A 320 -10.37 8.83 -4.20
C LYS A 320 -10.96 8.71 -2.80
N ARG A 321 -11.11 7.49 -2.28
CA ARG A 321 -11.62 7.23 -0.93
C ARG A 321 -10.72 7.81 0.15
N CYS A 322 -9.39 7.73 0.00
CA CYS A 322 -8.44 8.39 0.89
C CYS A 322 -8.69 9.90 0.95
N GLU A 323 -8.77 10.57 -0.21
CA GLU A 323 -9.01 12.02 -0.29
C GLU A 323 -10.35 12.43 0.34
N VAL A 324 -11.40 11.64 0.12
CA VAL A 324 -12.71 11.86 0.77
C VAL A 324 -12.60 11.73 2.29
N LEU A 325 -11.90 10.71 2.80
CA LEU A 325 -11.71 10.55 4.24
C LEU A 325 -10.88 11.68 4.85
N GLU A 326 -9.86 12.17 4.14
CA GLU A 326 -9.07 13.33 4.58
C GLU A 326 -9.95 14.57 4.66
N THR A 327 -10.76 14.82 3.63
CA THR A 327 -11.71 15.93 3.56
C THR A 327 -12.74 15.85 4.71
N CYS A 328 -13.37 14.70 4.91
CA CYS A 328 -14.32 14.46 6.00
C CYS A 328 -13.67 14.61 7.39
N SER A 329 -12.41 14.20 7.52
CA SER A 329 -11.65 14.37 8.76
C SER A 329 -11.35 15.85 9.06
N ALA A 330 -11.17 16.69 8.03
CA ALA A 330 -10.98 18.13 8.17
C ALA A 330 -12.25 18.85 8.64
N PHE A 331 -13.43 18.38 8.24
CA PHE A 331 -14.72 18.90 8.70
C PHE A 331 -15.17 18.36 10.06
N SER A 332 -14.60 17.23 10.49
CA SER A 332 -14.78 16.69 11.83
C SER A 332 -13.98 17.54 12.83
N LYS A 333 -14.54 18.68 13.24
CA LYS A 333 -14.06 19.42 14.41
C LYS A 333 -13.99 18.44 15.58
N LYS A 334 -12.78 18.00 15.94
CA LYS A 334 -12.56 17.39 17.25
C LYS A 334 -13.00 18.43 18.28
N PRO A 335 -13.94 18.13 19.20
CA PRO A 335 -14.11 19.01 20.35
C PRO A 335 -12.78 19.00 21.10
N VAL A 336 -12.09 20.14 21.09
CA VAL A 336 -11.00 20.43 22.01
C VAL A 336 -11.64 20.48 23.39
N ASN A 337 -11.68 19.34 24.06
CA ASN A 337 -11.86 19.29 25.48
C ASN A 337 -10.71 18.46 26.05
N GLU A 338 -9.56 19.12 26.12
CA GLU A 338 -8.48 18.77 27.03
C GLU A 338 -8.98 18.90 28.47
N LEU A 339 -9.59 17.85 29.02
CA LEU A 339 -9.59 17.60 30.45
C LEU A 339 -9.56 16.09 30.71
N LYS A 340 -8.33 15.61 30.97
CA LYS A 340 -7.95 14.48 31.82
C LYS A 340 -9.00 13.37 32.01
N LYS A 341 -8.77 12.20 31.42
CA LYS A 341 -8.85 10.92 32.15
C LYS A 341 -8.19 9.77 31.38
N GLU A 342 -7.49 8.97 32.17
CA GLU A 342 -6.64 7.86 31.82
C GLU A 342 -7.38 6.69 31.13
N ALA A 343 -6.56 5.90 30.47
CA ALA A 343 -6.85 4.73 29.65
C ALA A 343 -7.83 3.70 30.25
N ALA A 344 -8.73 3.21 29.39
CA ALA A 344 -9.22 1.83 29.47
C ALA A 344 -9.20 1.19 28.07
N LYS A 345 -8.59 -0.01 28.01
CA LYS A 345 -8.44 -0.87 26.82
C LYS A 345 -9.80 -1.34 26.24
N PRO A 346 -9.84 -1.78 24.96
CA PRO A 346 -11.07 -2.06 24.22
C PRO A 346 -11.56 -3.49 24.44
N VAL A 347 -12.88 -3.69 24.56
CA VAL A 347 -13.52 -5.00 24.38
C VAL A 347 -14.81 -4.83 23.59
N ALA A 348 -14.80 -5.42 22.40
CA ALA A 348 -15.92 -5.90 21.57
C ALA A 348 -17.09 -4.93 21.28
N GLU A 349 -17.07 -4.36 20.08
CA GLU A 349 -18.20 -3.65 19.49
C GLU A 349 -19.20 -4.67 18.90
N LYS A 350 -20.34 -4.86 19.60
CA LYS A 350 -21.58 -5.35 18.99
C LYS A 350 -22.48 -4.14 18.75
N LEU A 351 -22.84 -3.96 17.47
CA LEU A 351 -23.90 -3.13 16.89
C LEU A 351 -24.49 -2.02 17.78
N LYS A 352 -24.14 -0.76 17.48
CA LYS A 352 -24.94 0.39 17.88
C LYS A 352 -26.14 0.53 16.95
N MET A 353 -27.26 -0.03 17.37
CA MET A 353 -28.55 0.55 17.00
C MET A 353 -28.72 1.86 17.77
N LEU A 354 -29.30 2.85 17.11
CA LEU A 354 -29.62 4.19 17.61
C LEU A 354 -30.16 4.14 19.05
N HIS A 355 -29.33 4.55 20.01
CA HIS A 355 -29.79 4.86 21.36
C HIS A 355 -30.06 6.37 21.40
N THR A 356 -31.33 6.74 21.40
CA THR A 356 -31.76 8.00 21.99
C THR A 356 -31.18 8.09 23.40
N THR A 357 -30.53 9.20 23.71
CA THR A 357 -30.08 9.51 25.06
C THR A 357 -31.33 9.64 25.94
N VAL A 358 -31.70 8.56 26.62
CA VAL A 358 -32.68 8.63 27.71
C VAL A 358 -31.98 9.37 28.84
N ASP A 359 -32.34 10.64 29.03
CA ASP A 359 -31.89 11.45 30.15
C ASP A 359 -31.96 10.65 31.46
N LYS A 360 -30.91 10.71 32.27
CA LYS A 360 -30.81 10.02 33.58
C LYS A 360 -31.70 10.71 34.62
N LYS A 361 -33.02 10.65 34.43
CA LYS A 361 -34.02 11.19 35.35
C LYS A 361 -34.49 10.11 36.31
N CYS A 362 -34.68 10.47 37.58
CA CYS A 362 -35.18 9.57 38.61
C CYS A 362 -36.60 9.11 38.27
N ALA A 363 -36.87 7.79 38.35
CA ALA A 363 -38.19 7.24 38.03
C ALA A 363 -39.32 7.64 39.00
N LYS A 364 -38.98 8.30 40.13
CA LYS A 364 -39.95 8.75 41.14
C LYS A 364 -40.19 10.25 41.13
N CYS A 365 -39.15 11.08 41.15
CA CYS A 365 -39.26 12.54 41.23
C CYS A 365 -38.81 13.27 39.97
N SER A 366 -38.37 12.54 38.92
CA SER A 366 -37.89 13.09 37.65
C SER A 366 -36.66 14.01 37.71
N SER A 367 -36.04 14.18 38.89
CA SER A 367 -34.80 14.95 39.08
C SER A 367 -33.54 14.16 38.65
N GLU A 368 -32.41 14.85 38.51
CA GLU A 368 -31.11 14.29 38.07
C GLU A 368 -30.40 13.48 39.16
N HIS A 369 -30.91 12.29 39.45
CA HIS A 369 -30.23 11.30 40.28
C HIS A 369 -30.73 9.89 39.97
N ASN A 370 -29.97 8.87 40.40
CA ASN A 370 -30.42 7.49 40.27
C ASN A 370 -31.52 7.18 41.28
N THR A 371 -32.50 6.35 40.90
CA THR A 371 -33.67 6.01 41.74
C THR A 371 -33.30 5.52 43.15
N TYR A 372 -32.15 4.85 43.34
CA TYR A 372 -31.70 4.41 44.68
C TYR A 372 -31.26 5.54 45.62
N GLN A 373 -30.96 6.73 45.07
CA GLN A 373 -30.55 7.91 45.81
C GLN A 373 -31.76 8.78 46.22
N CYS A 374 -32.90 8.59 45.54
CA CYS A 374 -34.13 9.35 45.77
C CYS A 374 -34.70 9.12 47.17
N GLU A 375 -34.94 10.21 47.90
CA GLU A 375 -35.54 10.16 49.24
C GLU A 375 -37.00 9.69 49.19
N ASP A 376 -37.79 10.21 48.25
CA ASP A 376 -39.18 9.76 48.04
C ASP A 376 -39.26 8.25 47.79
N PHE A 377 -38.32 7.70 47.02
CA PHE A 377 -38.24 6.26 46.76
C PHE A 377 -37.86 5.47 48.01
N LYS A 378 -36.95 6.00 48.85
CA LYS A 378 -36.57 5.38 50.14
C LYS A 378 -37.67 5.48 51.19
N ASN A 379 -38.66 6.35 51.02
CA ASN A 379 -39.79 6.51 51.94
C ASN A 379 -41.01 5.67 51.52
N MET A 380 -41.07 5.15 50.29
CA MET A 380 -42.13 4.25 49.82
C MET A 380 -42.07 2.88 50.51
N SER A 381 -43.20 2.16 50.56
CA SER A 381 -43.22 0.78 51.06
C SER A 381 -42.43 -0.16 50.12
N VAL A 382 -41.96 -1.30 50.63
CA VAL A 382 -41.22 -2.27 49.79
C VAL A 382 -42.05 -2.78 48.61
N LYS A 383 -43.38 -2.92 48.80
CA LYS A 383 -44.31 -3.31 47.74
C LYS A 383 -44.35 -2.24 46.64
N ASP A 384 -44.55 -0.98 47.02
CA ASP A 384 -44.64 0.11 46.04
C ASP A 384 -43.31 0.36 45.32
N ARG A 385 -42.18 0.15 45.99
CA ARG A 385 -40.85 0.23 45.36
C ARG A 385 -40.68 -0.83 44.27
N ARG A 386 -41.13 -2.07 44.53
CA ARG A 386 -41.06 -3.17 43.55
C ARG A 386 -41.96 -2.89 42.36
N GLU A 387 -43.17 -2.40 42.59
CA GLU A 387 -44.11 -2.01 41.54
C GLU A 387 -43.56 -0.86 40.69
N LEU A 388 -42.97 0.16 41.31
CA LEU A 388 -42.34 1.27 40.59
C LEU A 388 -41.15 0.80 39.73
N VAL A 389 -40.30 -0.07 40.27
CA VAL A 389 -39.16 -0.66 39.54
C VAL A 389 -39.62 -1.48 38.35
N GLN A 390 -40.71 -2.25 38.52
CA GLN A 390 -41.32 -3.02 37.43
C GLN A 390 -41.92 -2.11 36.36
N LYS A 391 -42.72 -1.11 36.77
CA LYS A 391 -43.37 -0.14 35.87
C LYS A 391 -42.36 0.70 35.09
N ALA A 392 -41.29 1.14 35.75
CA ALA A 392 -40.21 1.92 35.15
C ALA A 392 -39.14 1.06 34.43
N LYS A 393 -39.35 -0.27 34.34
CA LYS A 393 -38.43 -1.23 33.69
C LYS A 393 -36.97 -1.09 34.17
N LEU A 394 -36.79 -0.88 35.48
CA LEU A 394 -35.47 -0.79 36.10
C LEU A 394 -34.99 -2.17 36.53
N CYS A 395 -33.68 -2.38 36.49
CA CYS A 395 -33.07 -3.61 36.99
C CYS A 395 -33.30 -3.76 38.49
N PHE A 396 -33.87 -4.88 38.94
CA PHE A 396 -34.13 -5.13 40.36
C PHE A 396 -32.86 -5.23 41.22
N ASN A 397 -31.66 -5.38 40.64
CA ASN A 397 -30.40 -5.43 41.38
C ASN A 397 -29.73 -4.05 41.55
N CYS A 398 -29.59 -3.29 40.46
CA CYS A 398 -28.86 -2.01 40.49
C CYS A 398 -29.76 -0.77 40.33
N LEU A 399 -31.07 -0.95 40.15
CA LEU A 399 -32.07 0.11 39.96
C LEU A 399 -31.78 1.04 38.76
N ARG A 400 -31.03 0.54 37.76
CA ARG A 400 -30.72 1.26 36.51
C ARG A 400 -31.58 0.77 35.35
N PRO A 401 -31.87 1.63 34.36
CA PRO A 401 -32.57 1.22 33.13
C PRO A 401 -31.68 0.34 32.23
N SER A 402 -32.27 -0.16 31.13
CA SER A 402 -31.60 -0.87 30.02
C SER A 402 -31.25 -2.36 30.22
N HIS A 403 -31.41 -2.96 31.39
CA HIS A 403 -31.09 -4.39 31.58
C HIS A 403 -31.89 -5.05 32.71
N SER A 404 -31.91 -6.38 32.72
CA SER A 404 -32.55 -7.19 33.76
C SER A 404 -31.52 -7.73 34.77
N VAL A 405 -31.96 -8.33 35.87
CA VAL A 405 -31.06 -8.93 36.88
C VAL A 405 -30.12 -9.97 36.26
N LYS A 406 -30.60 -10.75 35.29
CA LYS A 406 -29.81 -11.81 34.62
C LYS A 406 -28.63 -11.23 33.84
N SER A 407 -28.83 -10.09 33.16
CA SER A 407 -27.79 -9.38 32.40
C SER A 407 -27.13 -8.24 33.18
N CYS A 408 -27.32 -8.19 34.50
CA CYS A 408 -26.73 -7.16 35.34
C CYS A 408 -25.24 -7.44 35.59
N SER A 409 -24.39 -6.49 35.21
CA SER A 409 -22.94 -6.49 35.49
C SER A 409 -22.61 -6.31 36.97
N SER A 410 -23.57 -5.81 37.77
CA SER A 410 -23.38 -5.71 39.21
C SER A 410 -23.35 -7.11 39.86
N LYS A 411 -22.21 -7.41 40.49
CA LYS A 411 -22.02 -8.60 41.34
C LYS A 411 -22.61 -8.42 42.74
N THR A 412 -23.20 -7.25 43.03
CA THR A 412 -23.85 -6.99 44.32
C THR A 412 -25.02 -7.93 44.54
N VAL A 413 -25.12 -8.42 45.77
CA VAL A 413 -26.21 -9.22 46.28
C VAL A 413 -26.87 -8.42 47.41
N CYS A 414 -28.11 -8.74 47.77
CA CYS A 414 -28.77 -8.09 48.89
C CYS A 414 -27.91 -8.19 50.15
N ARG A 415 -27.80 -7.08 50.89
CA ARG A 415 -26.99 -6.97 52.11
C ARG A 415 -27.74 -7.41 53.36
N ASN A 416 -28.95 -7.96 53.23
CA ASN A 416 -29.64 -8.56 54.37
C ASN A 416 -29.04 -9.94 54.62
N SER A 417 -28.61 -10.24 55.85
CA SER A 417 -27.98 -11.50 56.24
C SER A 417 -28.85 -12.72 55.91
N GLU A 418 -30.16 -12.57 56.04
CA GLU A 418 -31.17 -13.59 55.73
C GLU A 418 -31.52 -13.66 54.23
N CYS A 419 -31.03 -12.71 53.41
CA CYS A 419 -31.33 -12.64 51.99
C CYS A 419 -30.05 -12.45 51.15
N LYS A 420 -29.49 -13.56 50.65
CA LYS A 420 -28.34 -13.57 49.73
C LYS A 420 -28.78 -13.63 48.25
N GLN A 421 -29.89 -12.98 47.91
CA GLN A 421 -30.44 -12.98 46.54
C GLN A 421 -30.01 -11.73 45.74
N ARG A 422 -29.95 -11.85 44.40
CA ARG A 422 -29.52 -10.78 43.48
C ARG A 422 -30.60 -9.71 43.28
N HIS A 423 -30.85 -8.90 44.30
CA HIS A 423 -31.68 -7.70 44.21
C HIS A 423 -31.12 -6.57 45.08
N HIS A 424 -31.58 -5.34 44.80
CA HIS A 424 -31.21 -4.17 45.58
C HIS A 424 -31.75 -4.31 47.00
N THR A 425 -30.97 -3.90 48.00
CA THR A 425 -31.35 -4.07 49.42
C THR A 425 -32.63 -3.31 49.78
N LEU A 426 -32.90 -2.17 49.11
CA LEU A 426 -34.15 -1.40 49.28
C LEU A 426 -35.42 -2.11 48.78
N LEU A 427 -35.28 -3.19 48.02
CA LEU A 427 -36.37 -4.03 47.52
C LEU A 427 -36.50 -5.36 48.30
N CYS A 428 -35.67 -5.59 49.31
CA CYS A 428 -35.74 -6.81 50.12
C CYS A 428 -37.06 -6.83 50.92
N PRO A 429 -37.85 -7.92 50.90
CA PRO A 429 -39.08 -8.01 51.68
C PRO A 429 -38.78 -8.36 53.15
N VAL A 430 -37.56 -8.78 53.46
CA VAL A 430 -37.10 -9.08 54.82
C VAL A 430 -36.67 -7.77 55.48
N ALA A 431 -37.37 -7.39 56.55
CA ALA A 431 -37.07 -6.20 57.34
C ALA A 431 -35.70 -6.33 58.04
N LYS A 432 -34.87 -5.29 58.01
CA LYS A 432 -33.67 -5.23 58.84
C LYS A 432 -34.09 -5.06 60.30
N LYS A 433 -33.56 -5.87 61.23
CA LYS A 433 -33.39 -5.42 62.61
C LYS A 433 -32.22 -4.42 62.65
N PRO A 434 -32.34 -3.27 63.34
CA PRO A 434 -31.25 -2.31 63.42
C PRO A 434 -30.18 -2.82 64.39
N ASP A 435 -28.99 -3.14 63.89
CA ASP A 435 -27.82 -3.30 64.74
C ASP A 435 -27.31 -1.93 65.18
N GLN A 436 -27.18 -1.80 66.49
CA GLN A 436 -26.82 -0.59 67.21
C GLN A 436 -25.37 -0.20 66.98
N VAL A 437 -25.19 1.11 66.96
CA VAL A 437 -23.93 1.85 66.87
C VAL A 437 -23.13 1.67 68.16
N VAL A 438 -21.86 1.23 68.07
CA VAL A 438 -20.87 1.51 69.12
C VAL A 438 -19.54 1.89 68.46
N ALA A 439 -18.99 3.00 68.94
CA ALA A 439 -17.77 3.66 68.48
C ALA A 439 -16.53 3.23 69.27
N LYS A 440 -15.35 3.54 68.70
CA LYS A 440 -13.99 3.61 69.30
C LYS A 440 -13.34 2.25 69.66
N LYS A 441 -12.01 2.03 69.65
CA LYS A 441 -10.76 2.66 69.16
C LYS A 441 -9.62 1.70 69.64
N GLN A 442 -8.48 1.67 68.93
CA GLN A 442 -7.13 1.22 69.38
C GLN A 442 -6.91 -0.30 69.64
N GLU A 443 -6.07 -0.95 68.83
CA GLU A 443 -4.64 -1.28 69.08
C GLU A 443 -4.45 -2.47 70.04
N GLU A 444 -4.02 -3.62 69.51
CA GLU A 444 -2.81 -4.30 69.97
C GLU A 444 -2.38 -5.42 69.00
N ASP A 445 -1.06 -5.54 68.93
CA ASP A 445 -0.22 -6.35 68.07
C ASP A 445 -0.09 -7.80 68.59
N GLN A 446 -0.05 -8.77 67.69
CA GLN A 446 0.91 -9.89 67.75
C GLN A 446 0.88 -10.71 66.43
N SER A 447 2.00 -10.60 65.71
CA SER A 447 2.56 -11.48 64.66
C SER A 447 2.50 -13.01 64.98
N PRO A 448 2.74 -13.97 64.03
CA PRO A 448 3.85 -13.92 63.06
C PRO A 448 3.67 -14.55 61.65
N GLU A 449 4.65 -14.17 60.81
CA GLU A 449 5.33 -14.93 59.75
C GLU A 449 4.84 -14.93 58.28
N VAL A 450 5.85 -14.78 57.42
CA VAL A 450 5.93 -14.32 56.02
C VAL A 450 6.27 -15.56 55.15
N PRO A 451 5.89 -15.64 53.84
CA PRO A 451 6.73 -15.08 52.79
C PRO A 451 5.97 -14.28 51.72
N ALA A 452 6.51 -13.09 51.43
CA ALA A 452 6.13 -12.21 50.34
C ALA A 452 6.68 -12.73 48.98
N LYS A 453 5.92 -12.48 47.91
CA LYS A 453 6.42 -12.49 46.53
C LYS A 453 6.30 -11.08 45.95
N GLU A 454 7.42 -10.68 45.38
CA GLU A 454 7.85 -9.48 44.66
C GLU A 454 6.78 -8.67 43.88
N GLU A 455 6.78 -7.35 44.09
CA GLU A 455 6.15 -6.34 43.22
C GLU A 455 7.18 -5.71 42.28
N GLY A 456 6.77 -5.49 41.02
CA GLY A 456 7.63 -5.12 39.90
C GLY A 456 7.95 -3.63 39.74
N VAL A 457 9.04 -3.39 39.00
CA VAL A 457 9.68 -2.13 38.61
C VAL A 457 8.74 -1.17 37.86
N VAL A 458 8.78 0.13 38.20
CA VAL A 458 8.10 1.21 37.47
C VAL A 458 9.10 1.92 36.56
N VAL A 459 8.88 1.88 35.24
CA VAL A 459 9.70 2.58 34.23
C VAL A 459 9.01 3.91 33.88
N ALA A 460 9.69 5.04 34.06
CA ALA A 460 9.22 6.37 33.68
C ALA A 460 10.08 6.95 32.55
N LEU A 461 9.43 7.31 31.43
CA LEU A 461 10.04 8.01 30.29
C LEU A 461 9.90 9.52 30.46
N THR A 462 11.01 10.27 30.43
CA THR A 462 11.01 11.74 30.37
C THR A 462 11.67 12.19 29.08
N ALA A 463 10.97 13.02 28.28
CA ALA A 463 11.53 13.69 27.11
C ALA A 463 11.44 15.21 27.32
N GLY A 464 12.57 15.92 27.21
CA GLY A 464 12.62 17.37 27.08
C GLY A 464 12.66 17.75 25.61
N MET A 465 11.80 18.68 25.19
CA MET A 465 11.83 19.26 23.83
C MET A 465 12.52 20.61 23.89
N GLU A 466 13.62 20.77 23.16
CA GLU A 466 14.07 22.08 22.68
C GLU A 466 13.72 22.20 21.20
N GLN A 467 13.12 23.33 20.82
CA GLN A 467 12.72 23.65 19.45
C GLN A 467 13.96 23.96 18.60
N GLY A 468 14.22 23.15 17.57
CA GLY A 468 15.19 23.47 16.53
C GLY A 468 15.58 22.29 15.66
N ASP A 469 15.11 22.29 14.42
CA ASP A 469 15.51 21.49 13.26
C ASP A 469 15.47 19.96 13.29
N LYS A 470 14.94 19.42 12.18
CA LYS A 470 14.72 17.99 11.91
C LYS A 470 16.01 17.16 12.03
N LYS A 471 16.25 16.58 13.20
CA LYS A 471 17.11 15.40 13.39
C LYS A 471 16.30 14.29 14.06
N SER A 472 16.47 13.06 13.58
CA SER A 472 15.87 11.85 14.14
C SER A 472 16.19 11.73 15.62
N ILE A 473 15.19 11.88 16.48
CA ILE A 473 15.32 11.64 17.93
C ILE A 473 15.26 10.12 18.15
N SER A 474 16.40 9.51 18.45
CA SER A 474 16.46 8.13 18.94
C SER A 474 16.21 8.13 20.45
N LEU A 475 15.08 7.57 20.89
CA LEU A 475 14.74 7.45 22.30
C LEU A 475 15.31 6.15 22.86
N LEU A 476 16.19 6.23 23.86
CA LEU A 476 16.76 5.08 24.57
C LEU A 476 16.00 4.84 25.89
N PRO A 477 15.56 3.61 26.20
CA PRO A 477 14.91 3.32 27.47
C PRO A 477 15.90 3.46 28.64
N THR A 478 15.43 4.02 29.76
CA THR A 478 16.21 4.10 31.01
C THR A 478 15.41 3.55 32.18
N ALA A 479 16.06 2.91 33.15
CA ALA A 479 15.44 2.41 34.37
C ALA A 479 16.16 2.95 35.60
N VAL A 480 15.44 3.17 36.70
CA VAL A 480 16.04 3.52 38.00
C VAL A 480 16.18 2.25 38.82
N VAL A 481 17.41 1.92 39.22
CA VAL A 481 17.75 0.71 39.99
C VAL A 481 18.38 1.10 41.32
N LYS A 482 18.25 0.26 42.35
CA LYS A 482 18.95 0.43 43.62
C LYS A 482 20.27 -0.31 43.57
N VAL A 483 21.38 0.42 43.66
CA VAL A 483 22.75 -0.11 43.68
C VAL A 483 23.22 -0.17 45.13
N GLN A 484 23.70 -1.33 45.55
CA GLN A 484 24.26 -1.52 46.88
C GLN A 484 25.70 -0.97 46.93
N GLN A 485 25.97 -0.12 47.91
CA GLN A 485 27.28 0.44 48.18
C GLN A 485 28.12 -0.52 49.04
N ALA A 486 29.43 -0.32 49.06
CA ALA A 486 30.38 -1.20 49.76
C ALA A 486 30.17 -1.22 51.29
N ASP A 487 29.49 -0.23 51.85
CA ASP A 487 29.11 -0.13 53.26
C ASP A 487 27.77 -0.84 53.59
N GLY A 488 27.13 -1.46 52.59
CA GLY A 488 25.85 -2.15 52.72
C GLY A 488 24.61 -1.28 52.51
N GLY A 489 24.77 0.03 52.30
CA GLY A 489 23.66 0.94 51.96
C GLY A 489 23.17 0.79 50.52
N PHE A 490 21.96 1.25 50.20
CA PHE A 490 21.42 1.24 48.84
C PHE A 490 21.21 2.66 48.33
N SER A 491 21.74 2.97 47.14
CA SER A 491 21.55 4.23 46.43
C SER A 491 20.82 4.01 45.11
N SER A 492 19.96 4.94 44.71
CA SER A 492 19.22 4.82 43.43
C SER A 492 20.05 5.40 42.28
N ALA A 493 20.28 4.63 41.23
CA ALA A 493 20.99 5.03 40.02
C ALA A 493 20.10 4.86 38.77
N ARG A 494 20.28 5.69 37.74
CA ARG A 494 19.55 5.57 36.47
C ARG A 494 20.42 4.89 35.44
N VAL A 495 19.99 3.73 34.96
CA VAL A 495 20.70 2.91 33.97
C VAL A 495 20.05 3.08 32.61
N LEU A 496 20.86 3.19 31.57
CA LEU A 496 20.42 3.23 30.18
C LEU A 496 20.39 1.81 29.61
N ILE A 497 19.27 1.44 29.00
CA ILE A 497 19.00 0.10 28.48
C ILE A 497 19.20 0.14 26.97
N ASP A 498 20.36 -0.29 26.51
CA ASP A 498 20.66 -0.45 25.09
C ASP A 498 20.36 -1.90 24.64
N SER A 499 19.46 -2.04 23.68
CA SER A 499 19.00 -3.34 23.16
C SER A 499 20.05 -4.07 22.31
N GLY A 500 21.17 -3.41 21.98
CA GLY A 500 22.29 -3.98 21.22
C GLY A 500 23.53 -4.37 22.02
N SER A 501 23.57 -4.13 23.34
CA SER A 501 24.78 -4.37 24.16
C SER A 501 24.69 -5.66 24.99
N GLN A 502 25.81 -6.38 25.13
CA GLN A 502 25.90 -7.59 25.97
C GLN A 502 26.08 -7.29 27.47
N ALA A 503 26.24 -6.02 27.86
CA ALA A 503 26.33 -5.59 29.26
C ALA A 503 25.89 -4.12 29.42
N SER A 504 25.11 -3.82 30.46
CA SER A 504 24.71 -2.45 30.82
C SER A 504 25.64 -1.90 31.91
N LEU A 505 26.28 -0.76 31.66
CA LEU A 505 27.15 -0.09 32.63
C LEU A 505 26.39 1.08 33.29
N PRO A 506 26.52 1.29 34.61
CA PRO A 506 25.96 2.45 35.29
C PRO A 506 26.74 3.72 34.89
N ALA A 507 26.02 4.82 34.62
CA ALA A 507 26.61 6.12 34.36
C ALA A 507 26.85 6.90 35.66
#